data_AF-A0A920PRT7-F1
#
_entry.id   AF-A0A920PRT7-F1
#
_cell.length_a   1.000
_cell.length_b   1.000
_cell.length_c   1.000
_cell.angle_alpha   90.00
_cell.angle_beta   90.00
_cell.angle_gamma   90.00
#
_symmetry.space_group_name_H-M   'P 1'
#
loop_
_entity.id
_entity.type
_entity.pdbx_description
1 polymer ?
#
loop_
_entity_poly.entity_id
_entity_poly.type
_entity_poly.pdbx_seq_one_letter_code
_entity_poly.pdbx_strand_id
1 'polypeptide(L)'
;MLDDPFQTAEQISIIDQVSKGRFIYGAGARSRGSDERRDYFYEFLEVMKQLWTEDHFSGFEGKYYNYPAFYEPYLSIPKPYQKPYPPMLLPVDSSESFIPMGKMGYKIAIGAGSSTHNLRGTTAQTRRCQKLSKSLERRWT
;
A
#
# COMPACT_ATOMS: atom_id res chain seq x y z
N MET A 1 -18.01 0.28 -4.10
CA MET A 1 -17.33 0.81 -5.29
C MET A 1 -15.96 1.20 -4.79
N LEU A 2 -14.89 0.61 -5.33
CA LEU A 2 -13.55 1.15 -5.07
C LEU A 2 -13.51 2.50 -5.79
N ASP A 3 -12.97 3.51 -5.11
CA ASP A 3 -12.92 4.88 -5.59
C ASP A 3 -12.11 4.96 -6.90
N ASP A 4 -12.23 6.07 -7.63
CA ASP A 4 -11.41 6.33 -8.82
C ASP A 4 -9.92 6.39 -8.42
N PRO A 5 -9.00 5.64 -9.09
CA PRO A 5 -7.58 5.65 -8.74
C PRO A 5 -6.94 7.03 -8.88
N PHE A 6 -7.41 7.88 -9.80
CA PHE A 6 -6.88 9.23 -9.97
C PHE A 6 -7.24 10.11 -8.77
N GLN A 7 -8.52 10.17 -8.42
CA GLN A 7 -8.98 10.90 -7.24
C GLN A 7 -8.32 10.40 -5.94
N THR A 8 -8.18 9.08 -5.80
CA THR A 8 -7.54 8.50 -4.61
C THR A 8 -6.06 8.86 -4.54
N ALA A 9 -5.35 8.81 -5.69
CA ALA A 9 -3.95 9.20 -5.77
C ALA A 9 -3.74 10.66 -5.36
N GLU A 10 -4.62 11.56 -5.81
CA GLU A 10 -4.62 12.97 -5.45
C GLU A 10 -4.80 13.18 -3.95
N GLN A 11 -5.86 12.60 -3.37
CA GLN A 11 -6.17 12.74 -1.94
C GLN A 11 -5.03 12.23 -1.05
N ILE A 12 -4.48 11.06 -1.38
CA ILE A 12 -3.35 10.48 -0.66
C ILE A 12 -2.13 11.40 -0.73
N SER A 13 -1.80 11.92 -1.91
CA SER A 13 -0.69 12.86 -2.06
C SER A 13 -0.87 14.12 -1.22
N ILE A 14 -2.08 14.68 -1.18
CA ILE A 14 -2.39 15.86 -0.37
C ILE A 14 -2.18 15.55 1.12
N ILE A 15 -2.72 14.43 1.60
CA ILE A 15 -2.57 14.01 3.00
C ILE A 15 -1.10 13.79 3.34
N ASP A 16 -0.36 13.13 2.46
CA ASP A 16 1.06 12.87 2.65
C ASP A 16 1.88 14.17 2.74
N GLN A 17 1.60 15.13 1.85
CA GLN A 17 2.20 16.47 1.86
C GLN A 17 1.91 17.24 3.14
N VAL A 18 0.64 17.34 3.54
CA VAL A 18 0.23 18.02 4.77
C VAL A 18 0.82 17.34 6.01
N SER A 19 0.93 16.01 5.99
CA SER A 19 1.54 15.24 7.07
C SER A 19 3.06 15.37 7.14
N LYS A 20 3.70 15.90 6.09
CA LYS A 20 5.17 15.92 5.88
C LYS A 20 5.76 14.51 5.94
N GLY A 21 5.13 13.56 5.24
CA GLY A 21 5.61 12.19 5.13
C GLY A 21 5.44 11.35 6.40
N ARG A 22 4.40 11.63 7.19
CA ARG A 22 4.00 10.79 8.32
C ARG A 22 2.84 9.84 7.97
N PHE A 23 2.30 9.96 6.77
CA PHE A 23 1.15 9.20 6.34
C PHE A 23 1.54 7.78 5.93
N ILE A 24 0.67 6.82 6.25
CA ILE A 24 0.76 5.44 5.78
C ILE A 24 -0.59 5.12 5.17
N TYR A 25 -0.59 4.74 3.89
CA TYR A 25 -1.83 4.40 3.20
C TYR A 25 -2.27 2.98 3.56
N GLY A 26 -3.27 2.86 4.42
CA GLY A 26 -3.93 1.59 4.72
C GLY A 26 -4.93 1.24 3.63
N ALA A 27 -4.62 0.23 2.81
CA ALA A 27 -5.38 -0.07 1.60
C ALA A 27 -5.90 -1.51 1.64
N GLY A 28 -7.21 -1.70 1.43
CA GLY A 28 -7.84 -3.01 1.50
C GLY A 28 -9.01 -3.17 0.53
N ALA A 29 -9.07 -4.33 -0.12
CA ALA A 29 -10.02 -4.60 -1.21
C ALA A 29 -11.33 -5.28 -0.78
N ARG A 30 -11.46 -5.67 0.50
CA ARG A 30 -12.50 -6.63 0.95
C ARG A 30 -12.61 -7.83 -0.01
N SER A 31 -11.46 -8.40 -0.38
CA SER A 31 -11.29 -9.45 -1.40
C SER A 31 -11.39 -10.88 -0.87
N ARG A 32 -11.86 -11.07 0.38
CA ARG A 32 -11.97 -12.41 0.98
C ARG A 32 -12.76 -13.35 0.07
N GLY A 33 -12.10 -14.42 -0.38
CA GLY A 33 -12.70 -15.45 -1.24
C GLY A 33 -12.93 -15.02 -2.69
N SER A 34 -12.35 -13.90 -3.15
CA SER A 34 -12.50 -13.41 -4.52
C SER A 34 -11.14 -12.99 -5.09
N ASP A 35 -10.57 -13.86 -5.93
CA ASP A 35 -9.34 -13.56 -6.67
C ASP A 35 -9.56 -12.36 -7.60
N GLU A 36 -10.73 -12.26 -8.23
CA GLU A 36 -11.09 -11.14 -9.11
C GLU A 36 -10.98 -9.78 -8.39
N ARG A 37 -11.54 -9.66 -7.17
CA ARG A 37 -11.43 -8.43 -6.37
C ARG A 37 -10.00 -8.14 -5.93
N ARG A 38 -9.19 -9.17 -5.73
CA ARG A 38 -7.78 -9.01 -5.39
C ARG A 38 -7.01 -8.45 -6.58
N ASP A 39 -7.21 -9.02 -7.76
CA ASP A 39 -6.54 -8.58 -8.98
C ASP A 39 -6.98 -7.16 -9.36
N TYR A 40 -8.28 -6.86 -9.25
CA TYR A 40 -8.82 -5.51 -9.41
C TYR A 40 -8.12 -4.50 -8.49
N PHE A 41 -7.91 -4.87 -7.23
CA PHE A 41 -7.24 -4.01 -6.26
C PHE A 41 -5.74 -3.84 -6.56
N TYR A 42 -5.06 -4.87 -7.06
CA TYR A 42 -3.66 -4.74 -7.43
C TYR A 42 -3.47 -3.82 -8.63
N GLU A 43 -4.30 -3.92 -9.67
CA GLU A 43 -4.26 -2.96 -10.78
C GLU A 43 -4.56 -1.54 -10.29
N PHE A 44 -5.53 -1.36 -9.39
CA PHE A 44 -5.80 -0.07 -8.77
C PHE A 44 -4.56 0.53 -8.09
N LEU A 45 -3.80 -0.28 -7.33
CA LEU A 45 -2.55 0.17 -6.71
C LEU A 45 -1.47 0.50 -7.75
N GLU A 46 -1.41 -0.23 -8.86
CA GLU A 46 -0.43 0.00 -9.93
C GLU A 46 -0.69 1.32 -10.66
N VAL A 47 -1.95 1.62 -11.01
CA VAL A 47 -2.34 2.91 -11.59
C VAL A 47 -1.90 4.06 -10.69
N MET A 48 -2.21 4.01 -9.40
CA MET A 48 -1.80 5.07 -8.46
C MET A 48 -0.28 5.23 -8.38
N LYS A 49 0.47 4.12 -8.36
CA LYS A 49 1.94 4.18 -8.34
C LYS A 49 2.47 4.88 -9.57
N GLN A 50 1.98 4.53 -10.77
CA GLN A 50 2.38 5.21 -12.01
C GLN A 50 2.09 6.71 -11.95
N LEU A 51 0.90 7.11 -11.48
CA LEU A 51 0.53 8.52 -11.31
C LEU A 51 1.51 9.29 -10.41
N TRP A 52 2.09 8.63 -9.40
CA TRP A 52 3.08 9.24 -8.53
C TRP A 52 4.51 9.18 -9.09
N THR A 53 4.89 8.13 -9.82
CA THR A 53 6.27 7.92 -10.24
C THR A 53 6.62 8.47 -11.60
N GLU A 54 5.65 8.60 -12.51
CA GLU A 54 5.89 9.06 -13.88
C GLU A 54 5.74 10.58 -13.97
N ASP A 55 6.64 11.25 -14.68
CA ASP A 55 6.50 12.70 -14.93
C ASP A 55 5.31 12.99 -15.84
N HIS A 56 5.06 12.11 -16.82
CA HIS A 56 3.89 12.09 -17.68
C HIS A 56 3.26 10.69 -17.63
N PHE A 57 1.95 10.62 -17.39
CA PHE A 57 1.26 9.34 -17.32
C PHE A 57 1.23 8.66 -18.69
N SER A 58 1.93 7.55 -18.79
CA SER A 58 2.16 6.80 -20.03
C SER A 58 0.95 5.98 -20.50
N GLY A 59 -0.12 5.95 -19.70
CA GLY A 59 -1.28 5.08 -19.91
C GLY A 59 -1.19 3.80 -19.08
N PHE A 60 -2.34 3.16 -18.89
CA PHE A 60 -2.43 1.89 -18.18
C PHE A 60 -3.36 0.95 -18.94
N GLU A 61 -2.86 -0.22 -19.32
CA GLU A 61 -3.63 -1.26 -20.00
C GLU A 61 -3.70 -2.49 -19.09
N GLY A 62 -4.75 -2.57 -18.28
CA GLY A 62 -5.05 -3.69 -17.42
C GLY A 62 -6.35 -4.39 -17.79
N LYS A 63 -6.68 -5.44 -17.03
CA LYS A 63 -7.94 -6.19 -17.15
C LYS A 63 -9.14 -5.37 -16.65
N TYR A 64 -8.94 -4.54 -15.63
CA TYR A 64 -10.01 -3.77 -14.97
C TYR A 64 -9.89 -2.28 -15.21
N TYR A 65 -8.67 -1.77 -15.40
CA TYR A 65 -8.43 -0.37 -15.71
C TYR A 65 -7.81 -0.23 -17.09
N ASN A 66 -8.35 0.66 -17.91
CA ASN A 66 -7.77 1.02 -19.19
C ASN A 66 -7.82 2.54 -19.33
N TYR A 67 -6.65 3.16 -19.31
CA TYR A 67 -6.48 4.61 -19.40
C TYR A 67 -5.49 4.91 -20.52
N PRO A 68 -5.83 5.79 -21.47
CA PRO A 68 -4.89 6.23 -22.49
C PRO A 68 -3.77 7.07 -21.86
N ALA A 69 -2.66 7.20 -22.59
CA ALA A 69 -1.60 8.14 -22.23
C ALA A 69 -2.14 9.58 -22.25
N PHE A 70 -1.69 10.39 -21.30
CA PHE A 70 -2.00 11.81 -21.26
C PHE A 70 -0.69 12.60 -21.30
N TYR A 71 -0.46 13.33 -22.39
CA TYR A 71 0.77 14.07 -22.63
C TYR A 71 0.74 15.49 -22.07
N GLU A 72 -0.47 16.06 -21.96
CA GLU A 72 -0.64 17.27 -21.16
C GLU A 72 -0.28 16.92 -19.72
N PRO A 73 0.59 17.71 -19.06
CA PRO A 73 0.86 17.50 -17.66
C PRO A 73 -0.48 17.64 -16.95
N TYR A 74 -1.06 16.52 -16.53
CA TYR A 74 -2.24 16.45 -15.69
C TYR A 74 -1.79 16.92 -14.29
N LEU A 75 -1.45 18.21 -14.23
CA LEU A 75 -0.79 18.97 -13.17
C LEU A 75 -1.63 19.06 -11.89
N SER A 76 -2.83 18.50 -11.92
CA SER A 76 -3.75 18.53 -10.78
C SER A 76 -3.38 17.51 -9.72
N ILE A 77 -2.76 16.37 -10.06
CA ILE A 77 -2.37 15.39 -9.04
C ILE A 77 -1.02 15.78 -8.44
N PRO A 78 -0.97 16.26 -7.19
CA PRO A 78 0.31 16.58 -6.57
C PRO A 78 1.12 15.30 -6.38
N LYS A 79 2.44 15.41 -6.49
CA LYS A 79 3.32 14.30 -6.12
C LYS A 79 3.34 14.15 -4.59
N PRO A 80 3.41 12.92 -4.06
CA PRO A 80 3.54 12.70 -2.63
C PRO A 80 4.87 13.26 -2.10
N TYR A 81 4.88 13.59 -0.80
CA TYR A 81 6.07 14.03 -0.08
C TYR A 81 7.09 12.88 0.02
N GLN A 82 6.61 11.69 0.37
CA GLN A 82 7.41 10.47 0.42
C GLN A 82 7.69 9.93 -0.99
N LYS A 83 8.93 9.48 -1.22
CA LYS A 83 9.37 8.89 -2.50
C LYS A 83 9.62 7.38 -2.38
N PRO A 84 9.33 6.58 -3.42
CA PRO A 84 8.63 6.97 -4.66
C PRO A 84 7.13 7.28 -4.45
N TYR A 85 6.54 6.78 -3.37
CA TYR A 85 5.15 6.99 -2.96
C TYR A 85 5.00 6.73 -1.45
N PRO A 86 3.87 7.10 -0.81
CA PRO A 86 3.63 6.82 0.59
C PRO A 86 3.62 5.31 0.86
N PRO A 87 4.18 4.85 1.99
CA PRO A 87 4.19 3.44 2.34
C PRO A 87 2.76 2.90 2.44
N MET A 88 2.53 1.75 1.80
CA MET A 88 1.24 1.09 1.81
C MET A 88 1.22 -0.05 2.82
N LEU A 89 0.13 -0.11 3.59
CA LEU A 89 -0.14 -1.16 4.57
C LEU A 89 -1.34 -1.97 4.11
N LEU A 90 -1.11 -3.22 3.71
CA LEU A 90 -2.14 -4.11 3.19
C LEU A 90 -2.58 -5.13 4.24
N PRO A 91 -3.88 -5.33 4.47
CA PRO A 91 -4.37 -6.42 5.29
C PRO A 91 -4.16 -7.75 4.55
N VAL A 92 -3.50 -8.69 5.22
CA VAL A 92 -3.28 -10.04 4.69
C VAL A 92 -3.88 -11.05 5.66
N ASP A 93 -4.69 -11.95 5.14
CA ASP A 93 -5.45 -12.93 5.92
C ASP A 93 -5.30 -14.38 5.42
N SER A 94 -4.21 -14.65 4.69
CA SER A 94 -3.83 -15.99 4.23
C SER A 94 -2.32 -16.22 4.34
N SER A 95 -1.93 -17.45 4.64
CA SER A 95 -0.52 -17.86 4.72
C SER A 95 0.22 -17.61 3.41
N GLU A 96 -0.49 -17.83 2.31
CA GLU A 96 0.02 -17.84 0.94
C GLU A 96 0.34 -16.42 0.47
N SER A 97 -0.32 -15.40 1.02
CA SER A 97 -0.15 -14.00 0.62
C SER A 97 0.98 -13.26 1.36
N PHE A 98 1.49 -13.77 2.49
CA PHE A 98 2.54 -13.08 3.25
C PHE A 98 3.84 -12.88 2.46
N ILE A 99 4.34 -13.93 1.82
CA ILE A 99 5.62 -13.89 1.12
C ILE A 99 5.53 -13.01 -0.14
N PRO A 100 4.53 -13.17 -1.02
CA PRO A 100 4.38 -12.30 -2.20
C PRO A 100 4.26 -10.82 -1.81
N MET A 101 3.42 -10.47 -0.84
CA MET A 101 3.25 -9.07 -0.42
C MET A 101 4.54 -8.48 0.17
N GLY A 102 5.29 -9.29 0.92
CA GLY A 102 6.61 -8.89 1.42
C GLY A 102 7.63 -8.66 0.30
N LYS A 103 7.65 -9.53 -0.72
CA LYS A 103 8.51 -9.38 -1.91
C LYS A 103 8.18 -8.15 -2.74
N MET A 104 6.90 -7.76 -2.80
CA MET A 104 6.43 -6.54 -3.47
C MET A 104 6.71 -5.26 -2.68
N GLY A 105 7.31 -5.36 -1.48
CA GLY A 105 7.69 -4.20 -0.66
C GLY A 105 6.55 -3.60 0.17
N TYR A 106 5.39 -4.24 0.22
CA TYR A 106 4.26 -3.75 1.01
C TYR A 106 4.48 -4.00 2.51
N LYS A 107 3.99 -3.07 3.35
CA LYS A 107 3.81 -3.34 4.77
C LYS A 107 2.58 -4.24 4.92
N ILE A 108 2.65 -5.21 5.84
CA ILE A 108 1.57 -6.18 6.05
C ILE A 108 0.90 -5.93 7.39
N ALA A 109 -0.41 -5.71 7.37
CA ALA A 109 -1.27 -5.72 8.54
C ALA A 109 -1.84 -7.13 8.74
N ILE A 110 -1.69 -7.66 9.95
CA ILE A 110 -2.13 -9.00 10.32
C ILE A 110 -3.33 -8.83 11.24
N GLY A 111 -4.46 -9.43 10.86
CA GLY A 111 -5.69 -9.36 11.66
C GLY A 111 -5.53 -10.09 13.00
N ALA A 112 -6.32 -9.69 13.99
CA ALA A 112 -6.37 -10.33 15.32
C ALA A 112 -7.19 -11.64 15.32
N GLY A 113 -7.09 -12.45 14.25
CA GLY A 113 -7.81 -13.71 14.14
C GLY A 113 -7.08 -14.87 14.82
N SER A 114 -7.82 -15.94 15.13
CA SER A 114 -7.27 -17.16 15.76
C SER A 114 -6.71 -18.19 14.78
N SER A 115 -6.73 -17.90 13.46
CA SER A 115 -6.13 -18.76 12.46
C SER A 115 -4.62 -18.91 12.69
N THR A 116 -4.08 -20.08 12.34
CA THR A 116 -2.66 -20.41 12.53
C THR A 116 -1.71 -19.40 11.88
N HIS A 117 -2.07 -18.87 10.71
CA HIS A 117 -1.29 -17.84 10.02
C HIS A 117 -1.29 -16.50 10.76
N ASN A 118 -2.42 -16.09 11.35
CA ASN A 118 -2.51 -14.86 12.14
C ASN A 118 -1.67 -14.99 13.42
N LEU A 119 -1.80 -16.11 14.14
CA LEU A 119 -0.99 -16.36 15.34
C LEU A 119 0.52 -16.35 15.06
N ARG A 120 0.95 -17.00 13.96
CA ARG A 120 2.37 -16.99 13.53
C ARG A 120 2.83 -15.58 13.18
N GLY A 121 2.02 -14.86 12.42
CA GLY A 121 2.27 -13.47 12.02
C GLY A 121 2.41 -12.53 13.22
N THR A 122 1.44 -12.54 14.13
CA THR A 122 1.43 -11.76 15.37
C THR A 122 2.62 -12.11 16.25
N THR A 123 2.99 -13.40 16.35
CA THR A 123 4.19 -13.83 17.09
C THR A 123 5.45 -13.22 16.50
N ALA A 124 5.61 -13.24 15.18
CA ALA A 124 6.77 -12.66 14.51
C ALA A 124 6.85 -11.13 14.70
N GLN A 125 5.72 -10.42 14.58
CA GLN A 125 5.66 -8.97 14.84
C GLN A 125 6.00 -8.66 16.30
N THR A 126 5.43 -9.38 17.26
CA THR A 126 5.68 -9.17 18.70
C THR A 126 7.16 -9.36 19.04
N ARG A 127 7.80 -10.41 18.51
CA ARG A 127 9.25 -10.64 18.69
C ARG A 127 10.09 -9.47 18.14
N ARG A 128 9.69 -8.88 17.01
CA ARG A 128 10.37 -7.72 16.44
C ARG A 128 10.21 -6.48 17.32
N CYS A 129 8.99 -6.22 17.82
CA CYS A 129 8.72 -5.12 18.75
C CYS A 129 9.54 -5.25 20.04
N GLN A 130 9.61 -6.44 20.64
CA GLN A 130 10.42 -6.70 21.83
C GLN A 130 11.92 -6.45 21.61
N LYS A 131 12.45 -6.84 20.44
CA LYS A 131 13.86 -6.54 20.08
C LYS A 131 14.10 -5.04 19.93
N LEU A 132 13.15 -4.32 19.33
CA LEU A 132 13.24 -2.87 19.15
C LEU A 132 13.17 -2.12 20.50
N SER A 133 12.27 -2.49 21.42
CA SER A 133 12.22 -1.83 22.75
C SER A 133 13.53 -2.04 23.52
N LYS A 134 14.05 -3.28 23.56
CA LYS A 134 15.35 -3.58 24.18
C LYS A 134 16.54 -2.85 23.54
N SER A 135 16.42 -2.49 22.26
CA SER A 135 17.44 -1.69 21.56
C SER A 135 17.32 -0.21 21.84
N LEU A 136 16.10 0.29 22.06
CA LEU A 136 15.85 1.67 22.45
C LEU A 136 16.28 1.91 23.90
N GLU A 137 15.93 1.00 24.81
CA GLU A 137 16.36 1.04 26.23
C GLU A 137 17.88 1.12 26.37
N ARG A 138 18.62 0.31 25.60
CA ARG A 138 20.09 0.32 25.57
C ARG A 138 20.72 1.58 24.96
N ARG A 139 19.95 2.40 24.26
CA ARG A 139 20.45 3.63 23.63
C ARG A 139 20.37 4.83 24.56
N TRP A 140 19.74 4.67 25.73
CA TRP A 140 19.55 5.68 26.77
C TRP A 140 20.22 5.31 28.11
N THR A 141 21.07 4.29 28.10
CA THR A 141 21.97 3.87 29.20
C THR A 141 23.40 3.88 28.71
#